data_AF-A0A1Q2H0C1-F1
#
_entry.id   AF-A0A1Q2H0C1-F1
#
_cell.length_a   1.000
_cell.length_b   1.000
_cell.length_c   1.000
_cell.angle_alpha   90.00
_cell.angle_beta   90.00
_cell.angle_gamma   90.00
#
_symmetry.space_group_name_H-M   'P 1'
#
loop_
_entity.id
_entity.type
_entity.pdbx_description
1 polymer ?
#
loop_
_entity_poly.entity_id
_entity_poly.type
_entity_poly.pdbx_seq_one_letter_code
_entity_poly.pdbx_strand_id
1 'polypeptide(L)'
;MTIMIDQSEIIAAEQLPDKIQTLIQLIPEGDNAFEVLLTNKDVCFSFTSPENFIEQLALGIHNSSLIYIPNVQLITDIKKLLDLSTNDLRDLSYRANNNSGQSIRSSAVTAQQKTLLQKYQLLDSSDFSVVNAFYKRNDLSAHPLVWAADFHDQITLQHLLTYCGQAFPCSNAQATSACQWALSQAQNLSELAHYYCLYLAWLQQNPAKNDSINAVIAQLIPLVLSHLKCPTVTFELDARTLNQAIVQWQKSDNAVGFTSLSAGLLNIALNTNLCTPNGLVEKASEYIAMLQKQLAKTLATSEAVGQAGLARYYEFELPNSCAVLSVNGDGWMSIVSDRPNLTKSKAQPNTSQNDSKGVA
;
A
#
# COMPACT_ATOMS: atom_id res chain seq x y z
N MET A 1 34.89 3.18 20.15
CA MET A 1 33.55 3.76 20.31
C MET A 1 32.80 2.94 21.33
N THR A 2 31.77 3.49 21.94
CA THR A 2 30.78 2.67 22.61
C THR A 2 29.46 2.91 21.88
N ILE A 3 29.08 1.97 21.03
CA ILE A 3 27.72 1.92 20.48
C ILE A 3 26.86 1.40 21.63
N MET A 4 25.97 2.24 22.15
CA MET A 4 25.03 1.85 23.21
C MET A 4 23.70 1.47 22.55
N ILE A 5 23.26 0.25 22.77
CA ILE A 5 21.93 -0.21 22.37
C ILE A 5 21.22 -0.71 23.61
N ASP A 6 20.08 -0.11 23.95
CA ASP A 6 19.33 -0.44 25.17
C ASP A 6 20.25 -0.48 26.42
N GLN A 7 21.04 0.58 26.57
CA GLN A 7 22.03 0.76 27.66
C GLN A 7 23.15 -0.30 27.72
N SER A 8 23.26 -1.16 26.71
CA SER A 8 24.31 -2.18 26.59
C SER A 8 25.36 -1.73 25.59
N GLU A 9 26.64 -1.86 25.96
CA GLU A 9 27.76 -1.56 25.09
C GLU A 9 27.98 -2.69 24.07
N ILE A 10 27.98 -2.31 22.80
CA ILE A 10 28.28 -3.19 21.66
C ILE A 10 29.72 -2.97 21.22
N ILE A 11 30.50 -4.05 21.30
CA ILE A 11 31.91 -4.13 20.92
C ILE A 11 32.15 -5.04 19.71
N ALA A 12 31.17 -5.89 19.35
CA ALA A 12 31.27 -6.81 18.23
C ALA A 12 29.89 -7.13 17.62
N ALA A 13 29.86 -7.53 16.35
CA ALA A 13 28.62 -7.81 15.61
C ALA A 13 27.82 -8.97 16.22
N GLU A 14 28.50 -9.96 16.79
CA GLU A 14 27.91 -11.18 17.36
C GLU A 14 27.03 -10.89 18.59
N GLN A 15 27.16 -9.71 19.19
CA GLN A 15 26.30 -9.28 20.29
C GLN A 15 24.93 -8.79 19.81
N LEU A 16 24.78 -8.50 18.50
CA LEU A 16 23.52 -8.09 17.92
C LEU A 16 22.65 -9.31 17.61
N PRO A 17 21.31 -9.18 17.59
CA PRO A 17 20.43 -10.27 17.16
C PRO A 17 20.74 -10.70 15.72
N ASP A 18 20.61 -12.01 15.44
CA ASP A 18 20.83 -12.62 14.13
C ASP A 18 20.19 -11.87 12.95
N LYS A 19 18.96 -11.38 13.16
CA LYS A 19 18.22 -10.59 12.17
C LYS A 19 18.99 -9.31 11.82
N ILE A 20 19.50 -8.60 12.82
CA ILE A 20 20.25 -7.35 12.65
C ILE A 20 21.59 -7.61 11.99
N GLN A 21 22.32 -8.65 12.39
CA GLN A 21 23.54 -9.06 11.71
C GLN A 21 23.30 -9.31 10.22
N THR A 22 22.21 -10.02 9.89
CA THR A 22 21.82 -10.29 8.49
C THR A 22 21.48 -8.99 7.73
N LEU A 23 20.84 -8.02 8.38
CA LEU A 23 20.53 -6.72 7.78
C LEU A 23 21.78 -5.88 7.52
N ILE A 24 22.76 -5.88 8.44
CA ILE A 24 24.03 -5.18 8.24
C ILE A 24 24.71 -5.69 6.96
N GLN A 25 24.73 -7.01 6.75
CA GLN A 25 25.29 -7.63 5.54
C GLN A 25 24.49 -7.32 4.25
N LEU A 26 23.19 -7.06 4.39
CA LEU A 26 22.32 -6.70 3.26
C LEU A 26 22.44 -5.23 2.85
N ILE A 27 22.82 -4.35 3.79
CA ILE A 27 23.06 -2.94 3.52
C ILE A 27 24.38 -2.82 2.75
N PRO A 28 24.40 -2.19 1.56
CA PRO A 28 25.65 -1.88 0.88
C PRO A 28 26.55 -1.03 1.79
N GLU A 29 27.81 -1.45 1.96
CA GLU A 29 28.79 -0.88 2.91
C GLU A 29 28.42 -1.02 4.41
N GLY A 30 27.41 -1.81 4.76
CA GLY A 30 26.95 -1.97 6.15
C GLY A 30 28.01 -2.53 7.08
N ASP A 31 28.69 -3.62 6.71
CA ASP A 31 29.77 -4.22 7.51
C ASP A 31 30.93 -3.23 7.72
N ASN A 32 31.38 -2.58 6.65
CA ASN A 32 32.47 -1.60 6.71
C ASN A 32 32.10 -0.40 7.61
N ALA A 33 30.88 0.12 7.46
CA ALA A 33 30.39 1.20 8.29
C ALA A 33 30.30 0.80 9.77
N PHE A 34 29.83 -0.42 10.06
CA PHE A 34 29.76 -0.93 11.42
C PHE A 34 31.14 -1.05 12.07
N GLU A 35 32.13 -1.58 11.35
CA GLU A 35 33.52 -1.66 11.83
C GLU A 35 34.16 -0.28 12.05
N VAL A 36 33.90 0.68 11.15
CA VAL A 36 34.33 2.07 11.31
C VAL A 36 33.71 2.71 12.55
N LEU A 37 32.42 2.43 12.80
CA LEU A 37 31.78 2.87 14.04
C LEU A 37 32.48 2.22 15.24
N LEU A 38 32.65 0.91 15.31
CA LEU A 38 33.33 0.26 16.45
C LEU A 38 34.72 0.85 16.75
N THR A 39 35.50 1.17 15.71
CA THR A 39 36.88 1.68 15.83
C THR A 39 36.99 3.15 16.25
N ASN A 40 36.00 4.00 15.97
CA ASN A 40 36.07 5.44 16.28
C ASN A 40 35.88 5.71 17.79
N LYS A 41 36.91 6.12 18.52
CA LYS A 41 36.84 6.25 19.99
C LYS A 41 36.31 7.59 20.52
N ASP A 42 36.04 8.55 19.65
CA ASP A 42 35.82 9.94 20.04
C ASP A 42 34.34 10.35 20.15
N VAL A 43 33.41 9.46 19.78
CA VAL A 43 31.95 9.75 19.75
C VAL A 43 31.18 8.59 20.39
N CYS A 44 30.09 8.89 21.11
CA CYS A 44 29.18 7.91 21.69
C CYS A 44 27.83 7.97 20.96
N PHE A 45 27.39 6.85 20.39
CA PHE A 45 26.07 6.74 19.76
C PHE A 45 25.17 5.90 20.65
N SER A 46 23.97 6.40 20.94
CA SER A 46 22.98 5.70 21.76
C SER A 46 21.71 5.47 20.95
N PHE A 47 21.28 4.22 20.89
CA PHE A 47 20.06 3.78 20.21
C PHE A 47 19.14 3.09 21.21
N THR A 48 17.83 3.25 21.01
CA THR A 48 16.81 2.69 21.91
C THR A 48 16.62 1.19 21.74
N SER A 49 16.95 0.65 20.56
CA SER A 49 16.88 -0.78 20.26
C SER A 49 17.79 -1.15 19.08
N PRO A 50 18.07 -2.44 18.85
CA PRO A 50 18.80 -2.90 17.67
C PRO A 50 18.12 -2.53 16.34
N GLU A 51 16.78 -2.52 16.31
CA GLU A 51 15.97 -2.10 15.16
C GLU A 51 16.16 -0.61 14.87
N ASN A 52 16.13 0.22 15.91
CA ASN A 52 16.41 1.64 15.77
C ASN A 52 17.85 1.88 15.25
N PHE A 53 18.81 1.11 15.77
CA PHE A 53 20.19 1.18 15.29
C PHE A 53 20.32 0.90 13.79
N ILE A 54 19.72 -0.20 13.29
CA ILE A 54 19.87 -0.58 11.87
C ILE A 54 19.19 0.40 10.92
N GLU A 55 18.04 0.97 11.32
CA GLU A 55 17.38 2.04 10.56
C GLU A 55 18.27 3.27 10.45
N GLN A 56 18.88 3.69 11.56
CA GLN A 56 19.80 4.84 11.58
C GLN A 56 21.10 4.56 10.83
N LEU A 57 21.61 3.32 10.87
CA LEU A 57 22.79 2.92 10.11
C LEU A 57 22.56 3.08 8.61
N ALA A 58 21.45 2.55 8.08
CA ALA A 58 21.11 2.69 6.67
C ALA A 58 20.96 4.16 6.25
N LEU A 59 20.23 4.95 7.05
CA LEU A 59 20.08 6.40 6.84
C LEU A 59 21.44 7.12 6.88
N GLY A 60 22.33 6.77 7.80
CA GLY A 60 23.64 7.40 7.93
C GLY A 60 24.56 7.11 6.75
N ILE A 61 24.47 5.92 6.15
CA ILE A 61 25.30 5.52 5.00
C ILE A 61 24.75 6.12 3.69
N HIS A 62 23.43 6.02 3.48
CA HIS A 62 22.82 6.27 2.17
C HIS A 62 21.94 7.52 2.11
N ASN A 63 21.72 8.21 3.23
CA ASN A 63 20.71 9.27 3.36
C ASN A 63 19.31 8.80 2.93
N SER A 64 19.03 7.51 3.09
CA SER A 64 17.78 6.83 2.76
C SER A 64 17.70 5.51 3.51
N SER A 65 16.50 5.13 3.94
CA SER A 65 16.21 3.81 4.52
C SER A 65 15.84 2.76 3.45
N LEU A 66 15.68 3.18 2.20
CA LEU A 66 15.43 2.28 1.06
C LEU A 66 16.71 1.61 0.60
N ILE A 67 16.64 0.30 0.38
CA ILE A 67 17.74 -0.52 -0.10
C ILE A 67 17.34 -1.20 -1.39
N TYR A 68 18.25 -1.15 -2.36
CA TYR A 68 18.16 -1.94 -3.57
C TYR A 68 18.98 -3.22 -3.42
N ILE A 69 18.34 -4.37 -3.62
CA ILE A 69 18.94 -5.71 -3.58
C ILE A 69 19.05 -6.22 -5.03
N PRO A 70 20.21 -6.07 -5.70
CA PRO A 70 20.29 -6.20 -7.17
C PRO A 70 19.97 -7.60 -7.69
N ASN A 71 20.49 -8.63 -7.01
CA ASN A 71 20.29 -10.03 -7.41
C ASN A 71 18.85 -10.52 -7.21
N VAL A 72 18.04 -9.81 -6.43
CA VAL A 72 16.61 -10.06 -6.25
C VAL A 72 15.78 -9.08 -7.09
N GLN A 73 16.38 -7.99 -7.57
CA GLN A 73 15.74 -6.85 -8.22
C GLN A 73 14.61 -6.25 -7.37
N LEU A 74 14.88 -6.14 -6.07
CA LEU A 74 13.93 -5.66 -5.06
C LEU A 74 14.43 -4.34 -4.49
N ILE A 75 13.53 -3.34 -4.43
CA ILE A 75 13.72 -2.14 -3.61
C ILE A 75 12.80 -2.26 -2.41
N THR A 76 13.31 -2.04 -1.20
CA THR A 76 12.49 -2.14 0.01
C THR A 76 13.11 -1.33 1.13
N ASP A 77 12.25 -0.86 2.05
CA ASP A 77 12.70 -0.17 3.26
C ASP A 77 13.23 -1.14 4.31
N ILE A 78 14.18 -0.70 5.14
CA ILE A 78 14.68 -1.45 6.30
C ILE A 78 13.55 -1.88 7.25
N LYS A 79 12.57 -1.02 7.52
CA LYS A 79 11.42 -1.36 8.37
C LYS A 79 10.64 -2.54 7.82
N LYS A 80 10.52 -2.63 6.49
CA LYS A 80 9.91 -3.79 5.86
C LYS A 80 10.78 -5.04 6.02
N LEU A 81 12.09 -4.92 5.88
CA LEU A 81 13.00 -6.07 6.08
C LEU A 81 12.98 -6.57 7.53
N LEU A 82 12.75 -5.70 8.50
CA LEU A 82 12.57 -6.06 9.90
C LEU A 82 11.27 -6.87 10.16
N ASP A 83 10.23 -6.64 9.35
CA ASP A 83 8.95 -7.39 9.37
C ASP A 83 9.12 -8.86 8.94
N LEU A 84 10.19 -9.19 8.20
CA LEU A 84 10.47 -10.56 7.78
C LEU A 84 10.88 -11.44 8.98
N SER A 85 10.53 -12.72 8.93
CA SER A 85 11.11 -13.70 9.85
C SER A 85 12.63 -13.80 9.65
N THR A 86 13.37 -14.14 10.72
CA THR A 86 14.84 -14.26 10.64
C THR A 86 15.29 -15.25 9.58
N ASN A 87 14.57 -16.37 9.40
CA ASN A 87 14.89 -17.37 8.39
C ASN A 87 14.62 -16.86 6.98
N ASP A 88 13.48 -16.19 6.77
CA ASP A 88 13.14 -15.63 5.47
C ASP A 88 14.10 -14.50 5.05
N LEU A 89 14.55 -13.69 6.01
CA LEU A 89 15.56 -12.66 5.78
C LEU A 89 16.92 -13.26 5.42
N ARG A 90 17.34 -14.34 6.09
CA ARG A 90 18.55 -15.09 5.74
C ARG A 90 18.46 -15.69 4.34
N ASP A 91 17.31 -16.27 3.98
CA ASP A 91 17.08 -16.79 2.63
C ASP A 91 17.15 -15.66 1.59
N LEU A 92 16.62 -14.48 1.89
CA LEU A 92 16.74 -13.29 1.04
C LEU A 92 18.21 -12.85 0.91
N SER A 93 18.96 -12.78 2.02
CA SER A 93 20.37 -12.41 2.05
C SER A 93 21.25 -13.40 1.27
N TYR A 94 21.03 -14.70 1.45
CA TYR A 94 21.73 -15.73 0.68
C TYR A 94 21.51 -15.55 -0.84
N ARG A 95 20.28 -15.24 -1.26
CA ARG A 95 19.96 -14.96 -2.67
C ARG A 95 20.53 -13.64 -3.16
N ALA A 96 20.62 -12.64 -2.29
CA ALA A 96 21.25 -11.35 -2.58
C ALA A 96 22.76 -11.52 -2.84
N ASN A 97 23.43 -12.38 -2.09
CA ASN A 97 24.89 -12.56 -2.14
C ASN A 97 25.34 -13.65 -3.14
N ASN A 98 24.46 -14.54 -3.57
CA ASN A 98 24.79 -15.55 -4.57
C ASN A 98 24.89 -14.95 -5.98
N ASN A 99 26.13 -14.65 -6.37
CA ASN A 99 26.55 -14.18 -7.69
C ASN A 99 26.47 -15.21 -8.82
N SER A 100 25.76 -16.34 -8.63
CA SER A 100 25.43 -17.22 -9.74
C SER A 100 24.52 -16.42 -10.69
N GLY A 101 25.12 -15.87 -11.75
CA GLY A 101 24.47 -14.97 -12.69
C GLY A 101 23.10 -15.50 -13.13
N GLN A 102 22.21 -14.58 -13.48
CA GLN A 102 20.82 -14.86 -13.91
C GLN A 102 20.67 -16.02 -14.91
N SER A 103 21.73 -16.38 -15.63
CA SER A 103 21.77 -17.46 -16.61
C SER A 103 21.58 -18.88 -16.07
N ILE A 104 21.74 -19.16 -14.76
CA ILE A 104 21.56 -20.53 -14.22
C ILE A 104 20.80 -20.51 -12.87
N ARG A 105 19.66 -19.81 -12.79
CA ARG A 105 18.69 -20.06 -11.70
C ARG A 105 17.73 -21.14 -12.14
N SER A 106 17.67 -22.24 -11.38
CA SER A 106 16.65 -23.26 -11.62
C SER A 106 15.25 -22.66 -11.44
N SER A 107 14.27 -23.14 -12.21
CA SER A 107 12.88 -22.68 -12.10
C SER A 107 12.32 -22.80 -10.67
N ALA A 108 12.78 -23.80 -9.91
CA ALA A 108 12.44 -24.00 -8.51
C ALA A 108 12.93 -22.85 -7.61
N VAL A 109 14.16 -22.35 -7.83
CA VAL A 109 14.73 -21.25 -7.04
C VAL A 109 13.97 -19.94 -7.30
N THR A 110 13.59 -19.69 -8.55
CA THR A 110 12.76 -18.53 -8.93
C THR A 110 11.35 -18.63 -8.34
N ALA A 111 10.74 -19.82 -8.37
CA ALA A 111 9.41 -20.03 -7.77
C ALA A 111 9.43 -19.77 -6.26
N GLN A 112 10.44 -20.28 -5.55
CA GLN A 112 10.60 -20.03 -4.11
C GLN A 112 10.81 -18.55 -3.79
N GLN A 113 11.63 -17.84 -4.58
CA GLN A 113 11.81 -16.40 -4.42
C GLN A 113 10.47 -15.68 -4.56
N LYS A 114 9.69 -16.01 -5.60
CA LYS A 114 8.37 -15.41 -5.81
C LYS A 114 7.41 -15.69 -4.66
N THR A 115 7.40 -16.92 -4.13
CA THR A 115 6.60 -17.27 -2.94
C THR A 115 7.01 -16.46 -1.71
N LEU A 116 8.31 -16.28 -1.49
CA LEU A 116 8.81 -15.45 -0.39
C LEU A 116 8.37 -13.99 -0.54
N LEU A 117 8.54 -13.40 -1.73
CA LEU A 117 8.12 -12.02 -2.00
C LEU A 117 6.61 -11.86 -1.82
N GLN A 118 5.81 -12.80 -2.33
CA GLN A 118 4.35 -12.80 -2.17
C GLN A 118 3.92 -12.90 -0.70
N LYS A 119 4.58 -13.75 0.10
CA LYS A 119 4.29 -13.89 1.54
C LYS A 119 4.38 -12.56 2.28
N TYR A 120 5.31 -11.70 1.88
CA TYR A 120 5.55 -10.39 2.52
C TYR A 120 5.01 -9.21 1.71
N GLN A 121 4.22 -9.46 0.65
CA GLN A 121 3.67 -8.43 -0.24
C GLN A 121 4.75 -7.51 -0.84
N LEU A 122 5.88 -8.09 -1.22
CA LEU A 122 7.00 -7.39 -1.86
C LEU A 122 6.87 -7.48 -3.38
N LEU A 123 6.95 -6.32 -4.03
CA LEU A 123 6.97 -6.18 -5.49
C LEU A 123 8.42 -6.12 -5.99
N ASP A 124 8.77 -6.96 -6.95
CA ASP A 124 10.06 -6.87 -7.65
C ASP A 124 9.95 -6.06 -8.94
N SER A 125 11.08 -5.87 -9.63
CA SER A 125 11.12 -5.12 -10.90
C SER A 125 10.17 -5.66 -11.97
N SER A 126 9.84 -6.96 -11.96
CA SER A 126 8.94 -7.57 -12.93
C SER A 126 7.49 -7.14 -12.68
N ASP A 127 7.10 -6.94 -11.42
CA ASP A 127 5.78 -6.44 -11.04
C ASP A 127 5.57 -4.98 -11.48
N PHE A 128 6.64 -4.19 -11.56
CA PHE A 128 6.61 -2.80 -12.07
C PHE A 128 6.58 -2.69 -13.60
N SER A 129 6.61 -3.81 -14.34
CA SER A 129 6.45 -3.80 -15.80
C SER A 129 5.12 -3.19 -16.25
N VAL A 130 4.04 -3.36 -15.46
CA VAL A 130 2.72 -2.75 -15.71
C VAL A 130 2.78 -1.22 -15.63
N VAL A 131 3.54 -0.69 -14.68
CA VAL A 131 3.75 0.76 -14.50
C VAL A 131 4.54 1.32 -15.68
N ASN A 132 5.63 0.64 -16.07
CA ASN A 132 6.42 1.03 -17.23
C ASN A 132 5.61 1.02 -18.54
N ALA A 133 4.75 0.01 -18.72
CA ALA A 133 3.84 -0.04 -19.87
C ALA A 133 2.81 1.11 -19.82
N PHE A 134 2.29 1.44 -18.64
CA PHE A 134 1.37 2.55 -18.44
C PHE A 134 2.01 3.91 -18.78
N TYR A 135 3.25 4.15 -18.34
CA TYR A 135 3.99 5.37 -18.69
C TYR A 135 4.24 5.49 -20.19
N LYS A 136 4.69 4.41 -20.84
CA LYS A 136 4.92 4.42 -22.29
C LYS A 136 3.64 4.66 -23.09
N ARG A 137 2.54 4.02 -22.69
CA ARG A 137 1.25 4.15 -23.39
C ARG A 137 0.67 5.57 -23.32
N ASN A 138 0.89 6.27 -22.21
CA ASN A 138 0.30 7.59 -21.95
C ASN A 138 1.33 8.73 -22.05
N ASP A 139 2.55 8.45 -22.55
CA ASP A 139 3.66 9.41 -22.69
C ASP A 139 4.01 10.16 -21.38
N LEU A 140 4.07 9.42 -20.26
CA LEU A 140 4.30 9.99 -18.93
C LEU A 140 5.74 9.90 -18.44
N SER A 141 6.65 9.27 -19.19
CA SER A 141 8.03 9.03 -18.75
C SER A 141 8.79 10.31 -18.37
N ALA A 142 8.42 11.45 -18.97
CA ALA A 142 8.99 12.76 -18.69
C ALA A 142 8.01 13.71 -17.96
N HIS A 143 6.90 13.20 -17.43
CA HIS A 143 5.91 14.01 -16.76
C HIS A 143 6.39 14.39 -15.35
N PRO A 144 6.22 15.66 -14.89
CA PRO A 144 6.70 16.09 -13.57
C PRO A 144 6.20 15.26 -12.38
N LEU A 145 4.96 14.76 -12.45
CA LEU A 145 4.41 13.86 -11.43
C LEU A 145 5.20 12.54 -11.31
N VAL A 146 5.84 12.07 -12.38
CA VAL A 146 6.69 10.87 -12.33
C VAL A 146 8.04 11.19 -11.72
N TRP A 147 8.60 12.39 -11.94
CA TRP A 147 9.86 12.81 -11.34
C TRP A 147 9.75 13.08 -9.85
N ALA A 148 8.62 13.64 -9.40
CA ALA A 148 8.35 13.92 -8.00
C ALA A 148 7.82 12.71 -7.21
N ALA A 149 7.50 11.61 -7.90
CA ALA A 149 6.95 10.41 -7.27
C ALA A 149 7.97 9.75 -6.35
N ASP A 150 7.57 9.53 -5.10
CA ASP A 150 8.33 8.68 -4.19
C ASP A 150 8.08 7.19 -4.48
N PHE A 151 8.71 6.31 -3.71
CA PHE A 151 8.55 4.88 -3.91
C PHE A 151 7.15 4.37 -3.52
N HIS A 152 6.51 4.99 -2.53
CA HIS A 152 5.15 4.65 -2.12
C HIS A 152 4.14 4.95 -3.23
N ASP A 153 4.29 6.09 -3.89
CA ASP A 153 3.54 6.53 -5.05
C ASP A 153 3.60 5.52 -6.20
N GLN A 154 4.79 4.98 -6.49
CA GLN A 154 4.98 3.94 -7.52
C GLN A 154 4.26 2.65 -7.14
N ILE A 155 4.34 2.23 -5.87
CA ILE A 155 3.64 1.03 -5.35
C ILE A 155 2.12 1.20 -5.45
N THR A 156 1.60 2.36 -5.04
CA THR A 156 0.17 2.67 -5.13
C THR A 156 -0.33 2.61 -6.58
N LEU A 157 0.43 3.19 -7.52
CA LEU A 157 0.13 3.08 -8.94
C LEU A 157 0.15 1.64 -9.43
N GLN A 158 1.19 0.86 -9.08
CA GLN A 158 1.30 -0.55 -9.47
C GLN A 158 0.08 -1.36 -9.00
N HIS A 159 -0.31 -1.22 -7.73
CA HIS A 159 -1.43 -1.94 -7.15
C HIS A 159 -2.76 -1.59 -7.84
N LEU A 160 -2.99 -0.31 -8.12
CA LEU A 160 -4.23 0.15 -8.73
C LEU A 160 -4.30 -0.19 -10.22
N LEU A 161 -3.19 -0.14 -10.96
CA LEU A 161 -3.15 -0.59 -12.35
C LEU A 161 -3.42 -2.09 -12.46
N THR A 162 -2.82 -2.89 -11.57
CA THR A 162 -3.05 -4.33 -11.50
C THR A 162 -4.53 -4.63 -11.22
N TYR A 163 -5.11 -3.95 -10.24
CA TYR A 163 -6.53 -4.06 -9.92
C TYR A 163 -7.42 -3.65 -11.11
N CYS A 164 -7.16 -2.51 -11.75
CA CYS A 164 -7.92 -2.03 -12.90
C CYS A 164 -7.89 -3.04 -14.06
N GLY A 165 -6.73 -3.63 -14.35
CA GLY A 165 -6.58 -4.64 -15.41
C GLY A 165 -7.44 -5.89 -15.18
N GLN A 166 -7.77 -6.19 -13.92
CA GLN A 166 -8.63 -7.32 -13.54
C GLN A 166 -10.10 -6.93 -13.44
N ALA A 167 -10.39 -5.74 -12.89
CA ALA A 167 -11.73 -5.27 -12.57
C ALA A 167 -12.46 -4.63 -13.75
N PHE A 168 -11.74 -3.91 -14.62
CA PHE A 168 -12.32 -3.01 -15.60
C PHE A 168 -11.81 -3.32 -17.01
N PRO A 169 -12.48 -4.23 -17.75
CA PRO A 169 -12.19 -4.42 -19.17
C PRO A 169 -12.48 -3.11 -19.91
N CYS A 170 -11.45 -2.47 -20.43
CA CYS A 170 -11.57 -1.20 -21.13
C CYS A 170 -10.72 -1.20 -22.41
N SER A 171 -11.21 -0.48 -23.41
CA SER A 171 -10.46 -0.21 -24.63
C SER A 171 -9.30 0.76 -24.38
N ASN A 172 -8.32 0.77 -25.28
CA ASN A 172 -7.21 1.72 -25.20
C ASN A 172 -7.70 3.18 -25.18
N ALA A 173 -8.74 3.51 -25.94
CA ALA A 173 -9.31 4.86 -25.96
C ALA A 173 -9.89 5.27 -24.60
N GLN A 174 -10.60 4.36 -23.93
CA GLN A 174 -11.13 4.59 -22.57
C GLN A 174 -9.99 4.75 -21.56
N ALA A 175 -8.97 3.90 -21.63
CA ALA A 175 -7.80 4.00 -20.76
C ALA A 175 -7.06 5.33 -20.94
N THR A 176 -6.86 5.80 -22.18
CA THR A 176 -6.22 7.10 -22.45
C THR A 176 -7.08 8.25 -21.94
N SER A 177 -8.39 8.22 -22.15
CA SER A 177 -9.31 9.24 -21.63
C SER A 177 -9.31 9.29 -20.10
N ALA A 178 -9.30 8.14 -19.44
CA ALA A 178 -9.22 8.04 -17.98
C ALA A 178 -7.90 8.63 -17.46
N CYS A 179 -6.79 8.33 -18.15
CA CYS A 179 -5.47 8.87 -17.78
C CYS A 179 -5.41 10.39 -17.94
N GLN A 180 -5.88 10.93 -19.07
CA GLN A 180 -5.91 12.38 -19.31
C GLN A 180 -6.77 13.10 -18.28
N TRP A 181 -7.95 12.55 -17.97
CA TRP A 181 -8.80 13.12 -16.93
C TRP A 181 -8.12 13.08 -15.56
N ALA A 182 -7.55 11.93 -15.18
CA ALA A 182 -6.89 11.78 -13.88
C ALA A 182 -5.67 12.72 -13.72
N LEU A 183 -4.89 12.93 -14.78
CA LEU A 183 -3.79 13.90 -14.80
C LEU A 183 -4.25 15.34 -14.59
N SER A 184 -5.46 15.69 -15.04
CA SER A 184 -6.01 17.04 -14.83
C SER A 184 -6.41 17.32 -13.38
N GLN A 185 -6.52 16.27 -12.55
CA GLN A 185 -6.96 16.37 -11.16
C GLN A 185 -5.82 16.14 -10.16
N ALA A 186 -4.91 15.22 -10.48
CA ALA A 186 -3.90 14.72 -9.55
C ALA A 186 -2.77 15.73 -9.25
N GLN A 187 -2.35 15.77 -7.98
CA GLN A 187 -1.17 16.52 -7.52
C GLN A 187 0.07 15.65 -7.29
N ASN A 188 -0.10 14.32 -7.23
CA ASN A 188 0.96 13.32 -7.09
C ASN A 188 0.55 12.01 -7.81
N LEU A 189 1.43 11.01 -7.80
CA LEU A 189 1.20 9.79 -8.55
C LEU A 189 0.16 8.86 -7.89
N SER A 190 0.10 8.84 -6.55
CA SER A 190 -0.96 8.12 -5.83
C SER A 190 -2.35 8.65 -6.19
N GLU A 191 -2.52 9.97 -6.26
CA GLU A 191 -3.77 10.60 -6.70
C GLU A 191 -4.10 10.26 -8.16
N LEU A 192 -3.10 10.27 -9.05
CA LEU A 192 -3.29 9.86 -10.45
C LEU A 192 -3.85 8.44 -10.50
N ALA A 193 -3.27 7.53 -9.72
CA ALA A 193 -3.72 6.14 -9.66
C ALA A 193 -5.16 6.01 -9.14
N HIS A 194 -5.50 6.73 -8.07
CA HIS A 194 -6.86 6.74 -7.52
C HIS A 194 -7.88 7.28 -8.52
N TYR A 195 -7.62 8.46 -9.11
CA TYR A 195 -8.50 9.08 -10.08
C TYR A 195 -8.63 8.23 -11.36
N TYR A 196 -7.53 7.63 -11.84
CA TYR A 196 -7.57 6.71 -12.97
C TYR A 196 -8.53 5.54 -12.71
N CYS A 197 -8.39 4.89 -11.55
CA CYS A 197 -9.25 3.78 -11.15
C CYS A 197 -10.71 4.22 -10.99
N LEU A 198 -10.95 5.37 -10.36
CA LEU A 198 -12.27 5.96 -10.16
C LEU A 198 -12.97 6.21 -11.51
N TYR A 199 -12.26 6.82 -12.46
CA TYR A 199 -12.82 7.11 -13.78
C TYR A 199 -13.19 5.83 -14.53
N LEU A 200 -12.35 4.80 -14.45
CA LEU A 200 -12.67 3.50 -15.05
C LEU A 200 -13.89 2.85 -14.39
N ALA A 201 -13.99 2.88 -13.06
CA ALA A 201 -15.16 2.38 -12.34
C ALA A 201 -16.44 3.12 -12.74
N TRP A 202 -16.36 4.45 -12.84
CA TRP A 202 -17.47 5.29 -13.29
C TRP A 202 -17.90 4.98 -14.74
N LEU A 203 -16.95 4.80 -15.66
CA LEU A 203 -17.26 4.44 -17.05
C LEU A 203 -18.04 3.11 -17.17
N GLN A 204 -17.75 2.14 -16.32
CA GLN A 204 -18.47 0.85 -16.33
C GLN A 204 -19.90 1.00 -15.81
N GLN A 205 -20.15 1.94 -14.89
CA GLN A 205 -21.47 2.24 -14.35
C GLN A 205 -22.29 3.17 -15.26
N ASN A 206 -21.63 4.02 -16.06
CA ASN A 206 -22.26 5.02 -16.93
C ASN A 206 -21.98 4.81 -18.44
N PRO A 207 -22.38 3.69 -19.05
CA PRO A 207 -22.12 3.45 -20.48
C PRO A 207 -22.79 4.48 -21.39
N ALA A 208 -23.89 5.10 -20.96
CA ALA A 208 -24.63 6.12 -21.70
C ALA A 208 -24.01 7.52 -21.62
N LYS A 209 -23.03 7.76 -20.73
CA LYS A 209 -22.36 9.05 -20.49
C LYS A 209 -23.33 10.20 -20.18
N ASN A 210 -24.39 9.91 -19.43
CA ASN A 210 -25.44 10.90 -19.17
C ASN A 210 -25.00 11.98 -18.16
N ASP A 211 -24.04 11.66 -17.29
CA ASP A 211 -23.58 12.54 -16.23
C ASP A 211 -22.12 12.93 -16.43
N SER A 212 -21.73 14.12 -15.96
CA SER A 212 -20.33 14.51 -15.91
C SER A 212 -19.68 13.97 -14.63
N ILE A 213 -18.60 13.20 -14.76
CA ILE A 213 -17.83 12.71 -13.61
C ILE A 213 -17.37 13.85 -12.67
N ASN A 214 -17.08 15.04 -13.22
CA ASN A 214 -16.74 16.21 -12.42
C ASN A 214 -17.91 16.66 -11.54
N ALA A 215 -19.15 16.59 -12.06
CA ALA A 215 -20.35 16.94 -11.29
C ALA A 215 -20.66 15.89 -10.21
N VAL A 216 -20.41 14.62 -10.50
CA VAL A 216 -20.51 13.52 -9.52
C VAL A 216 -19.51 13.73 -8.38
N ILE A 217 -18.24 13.97 -8.70
CA ILE A 217 -17.18 14.17 -7.71
C ILE A 217 -17.43 15.45 -6.89
N ALA A 218 -17.85 16.54 -7.53
CA ALA A 218 -18.16 17.79 -6.83
C ALA A 218 -19.21 17.61 -5.72
N GLN A 219 -20.18 16.72 -5.91
CA GLN A 219 -21.17 16.38 -4.88
C GLN A 219 -20.57 15.57 -3.73
N LEU A 220 -19.59 14.72 -4.00
CA LEU A 220 -18.97 13.83 -3.01
C LEU A 220 -17.83 14.49 -2.21
N ILE A 221 -17.14 15.50 -2.78
CA ILE A 221 -16.00 16.17 -2.13
C ILE A 221 -16.34 16.63 -0.69
N PRO A 222 -17.43 17.37 -0.42
CA PRO A 222 -17.71 17.84 0.94
C PRO A 222 -17.90 16.70 1.94
N LEU A 223 -18.51 15.60 1.51
CA LEU A 223 -18.71 14.41 2.34
C LEU A 223 -17.37 13.71 2.64
N VAL A 224 -16.48 13.57 1.64
CA VAL A 224 -15.18 12.93 1.88
C VAL A 224 -14.29 13.80 2.76
N LEU A 225 -14.28 15.12 2.55
CA LEU A 225 -13.52 16.06 3.38
C LEU A 225 -13.94 16.01 4.84
N SER A 226 -15.23 15.84 5.14
CA SER A 226 -15.71 15.66 6.52
C SER A 226 -15.29 14.32 7.16
N HIS A 227 -14.81 13.36 6.34
CA HIS A 227 -14.35 12.04 6.75
C HIS A 227 -12.84 11.85 6.55
N LEU A 228 -12.03 12.91 6.63
CA LEU A 228 -10.56 12.80 6.68
C LEU A 228 -10.00 12.74 8.11
N LYS A 229 -10.85 12.98 9.13
CA LYS A 229 -10.42 12.93 10.53
C LYS A 229 -10.07 11.50 10.92
N CYS A 230 -8.86 11.30 11.42
CA CYS A 230 -8.33 9.99 11.77
C CYS A 230 -7.93 9.96 13.26
N PRO A 231 -8.17 8.86 14.00
CA PRO A 231 -7.61 8.66 15.32
C PRO A 231 -6.09 8.52 15.27
N THR A 232 -5.43 8.94 16.35
CA THR A 232 -3.97 8.78 16.54
C THR A 232 -3.71 7.73 17.62
N VAL A 233 -2.77 6.84 17.37
CA VAL A 233 -2.32 5.79 18.30
C VAL A 233 -0.83 5.94 18.57
N THR A 234 -0.38 5.59 19.77
CA THR A 234 1.00 5.90 20.21
C THR A 234 1.93 4.68 20.22
N PHE A 235 1.44 3.52 19.83
CA PHE A 235 2.20 2.26 19.84
C PHE A 235 1.71 1.33 18.72
N GLU A 236 2.54 0.33 18.38
CA GLU A 236 2.16 -0.69 17.41
C GLU A 236 0.96 -1.50 17.91
N LEU A 237 -0.01 -1.73 17.03
CA LEU A 237 -1.27 -2.38 17.37
C LEU A 237 -1.27 -3.80 16.83
N ASP A 238 -1.54 -4.77 17.70
CA ASP A 238 -2.01 -6.06 17.21
C ASP A 238 -3.48 -5.97 16.74
N ALA A 239 -3.96 -7.00 16.04
CA ALA A 239 -5.33 -7.03 15.52
C ALA A 239 -6.42 -6.77 16.59
N ARG A 240 -6.22 -7.20 17.84
CA ARG A 240 -7.21 -7.03 18.93
C ARG A 240 -7.19 -5.60 19.45
N THR A 241 -6.02 -5.03 19.64
CA THR A 241 -5.83 -3.67 20.15
C THR A 241 -6.23 -2.64 19.09
N LEU A 242 -5.98 -2.94 17.81
CA LEU A 242 -6.53 -2.18 16.68
C LEU A 242 -8.06 -2.15 16.72
N ASN A 243 -8.71 -3.30 16.85
CA ASN A 243 -10.17 -3.35 16.92
C ASN A 243 -10.71 -2.56 18.13
N GLN A 244 -10.06 -2.67 19.29
CA GLN A 244 -10.42 -1.87 20.47
C GLN A 244 -10.29 -0.37 20.21
N ALA A 245 -9.22 0.08 19.54
CA ALA A 245 -9.03 1.48 19.16
C ALA A 245 -10.15 1.97 18.23
N ILE A 246 -10.52 1.16 17.22
CA ILE A 246 -11.64 1.47 16.30
C ILE A 246 -12.95 1.60 17.09
N VAL A 247 -13.26 0.61 17.94
CA VAL A 247 -14.50 0.60 18.74
C VAL A 247 -14.56 1.79 19.70
N GLN A 248 -13.45 2.14 20.35
CA GLN A 248 -13.37 3.28 21.27
C GLN A 248 -13.56 4.61 20.53
N TRP A 249 -12.96 4.76 19.35
CA TRP A 249 -13.12 5.94 18.51
C TRP A 249 -14.59 6.14 18.11
N GLN A 250 -15.25 5.05 17.69
CA GLN A 250 -16.66 5.07 17.30
C GLN A 250 -17.61 5.34 18.47
N LYS A 251 -17.29 4.88 19.69
CA LYS A 251 -18.07 5.24 20.90
C LYS A 251 -18.07 6.74 21.19
N SER A 252 -17.09 7.47 20.67
CA SER A 252 -16.99 8.93 20.80
C SER A 252 -17.67 9.67 19.64
N ASP A 253 -18.56 8.99 18.91
CA ASP A 253 -19.29 9.49 17.73
C ASP A 253 -18.37 9.97 16.59
N ASN A 254 -17.19 9.35 16.47
CA ASN A 254 -16.27 9.62 15.36
C ASN A 254 -16.17 8.41 14.42
N ALA A 255 -16.01 8.65 13.12
CA ALA A 255 -15.67 7.64 12.13
C ALA A 255 -14.16 7.60 11.89
N VAL A 256 -13.62 6.43 11.56
CA VAL A 256 -12.24 6.33 11.06
C VAL A 256 -12.21 6.91 9.65
N GLY A 257 -11.42 7.97 9.45
CA GLY A 257 -11.36 8.68 8.17
C GLY A 257 -10.55 7.98 7.10
N PHE A 258 -10.62 8.50 5.87
CA PHE A 258 -9.80 8.07 4.74
C PHE A 258 -8.41 8.71 4.78
N THR A 259 -7.42 8.03 4.22
CA THR A 259 -6.03 8.54 4.15
C THR A 259 -5.91 9.82 3.31
N SER A 260 -6.76 9.99 2.30
CA SER A 260 -6.78 11.18 1.45
C SER A 260 -8.15 11.37 0.77
N LEU A 261 -8.35 12.55 0.18
CA LEU A 261 -9.55 12.86 -0.62
C LEU A 261 -9.72 11.87 -1.78
N SER A 262 -8.66 11.62 -2.54
CA SER A 262 -8.71 10.74 -3.72
C SER A 262 -8.98 9.27 -3.33
N ALA A 263 -8.43 8.81 -2.21
CA ALA A 263 -8.71 7.47 -1.67
C ALA A 263 -10.18 7.34 -1.23
N GLY A 264 -10.72 8.33 -0.50
CA GLY A 264 -12.12 8.33 -0.08
C GLY A 264 -13.10 8.36 -1.26
N LEU A 265 -12.84 9.20 -2.26
CA LEU A 265 -13.63 9.25 -3.49
C LEU A 265 -13.60 7.91 -4.23
N LEU A 266 -12.43 7.28 -4.35
CA LEU A 266 -12.30 5.96 -4.99
C LEU A 266 -13.09 4.90 -4.22
N ASN A 267 -12.97 4.85 -2.89
CA ASN A 267 -13.66 3.85 -2.07
C ASN A 267 -15.19 3.96 -2.22
N ILE A 268 -15.73 5.18 -2.25
CA ILE A 268 -17.15 5.41 -2.55
C ILE A 268 -17.48 4.93 -3.96
N ALA A 269 -16.68 5.30 -4.97
CA ALA A 269 -16.92 4.94 -6.37
C ALA A 269 -16.93 3.43 -6.62
N LEU A 270 -16.10 2.67 -5.90
CA LEU A 270 -16.02 1.21 -6.03
C LEU A 270 -17.20 0.48 -5.36
N ASN A 271 -17.83 1.10 -4.34
CA ASN A 271 -18.83 0.45 -3.50
C ASN A 271 -20.24 1.06 -3.60
N THR A 272 -20.42 2.10 -4.41
CA THR A 272 -21.70 2.76 -4.64
C THR A 272 -21.96 2.98 -6.12
N ASN A 273 -23.24 3.11 -6.50
CA ASN A 273 -23.62 3.47 -7.87
C ASN A 273 -23.59 4.99 -8.04
N LEU A 274 -22.60 5.47 -8.79
CA LEU A 274 -22.37 6.89 -9.07
C LEU A 274 -23.39 7.53 -10.00
N CYS A 275 -24.20 6.73 -10.71
CA CYS A 275 -25.18 7.20 -11.70
C CYS A 275 -26.59 7.30 -11.12
N THR A 276 -26.72 7.38 -9.80
CA THR A 276 -28.03 7.47 -9.15
C THR A 276 -28.57 8.89 -9.31
N PRO A 277 -29.73 9.09 -9.98
CA PRO A 277 -30.23 10.43 -10.33
C PRO A 277 -30.50 11.34 -9.13
N ASN A 278 -30.79 10.76 -7.96
CA ASN A 278 -31.02 11.44 -6.68
C ASN A 278 -30.42 10.63 -5.53
N GLY A 279 -29.90 11.29 -4.50
CA GLY A 279 -29.45 10.61 -3.27
C GLY A 279 -28.03 10.02 -3.32
N LEU A 280 -27.16 10.46 -4.24
CA LEU A 280 -25.76 10.01 -4.29
C LEU A 280 -25.04 10.22 -2.96
N VAL A 281 -25.17 11.41 -2.35
CA VAL A 281 -24.54 11.74 -1.05
C VAL A 281 -25.10 10.87 0.08
N GLU A 282 -26.39 10.57 0.06
CA GLU A 282 -27.04 9.69 1.03
C GLU A 282 -26.51 8.26 0.91
N LYS A 283 -26.44 7.72 -0.32
CA LYS A 283 -25.87 6.39 -0.60
C LYS A 283 -24.39 6.29 -0.21
N ALA A 284 -23.61 7.33 -0.48
CA ALA A 284 -22.22 7.41 -0.05
C ALA A 284 -22.10 7.42 1.49
N SER A 285 -22.99 8.14 2.18
CA SER A 285 -23.04 8.19 3.64
C SER A 285 -23.43 6.83 4.25
N GLU A 286 -24.42 6.16 3.67
CA GLU A 286 -24.83 4.79 4.04
C GLU A 286 -23.66 3.81 3.89
N TYR A 287 -22.93 3.90 2.78
CA TYR A 287 -21.73 3.09 2.55
C TYR A 287 -20.66 3.32 3.63
N ILE A 288 -20.32 4.58 3.92
CA ILE A 288 -19.32 4.91 4.94
C ILE A 288 -19.77 4.34 6.30
N ALA A 289 -21.02 4.55 6.69
CA ALA A 289 -21.56 4.03 7.95
C ALA A 289 -21.53 2.49 8.01
N MET A 290 -21.83 1.81 6.90
CA MET A 290 -21.71 0.36 6.79
C MET A 290 -20.26 -0.10 6.97
N LEU A 291 -19.30 0.53 6.28
CA LEU A 291 -17.88 0.20 6.38
C LEU A 291 -17.37 0.37 7.82
N GLN A 292 -17.69 1.49 8.46
CA GLN A 292 -17.34 1.73 9.88
C GLN A 292 -17.85 0.61 10.79
N LYS A 293 -19.13 0.24 10.62
CA LYS A 293 -19.75 -0.84 11.41
C LYS A 293 -19.10 -2.21 11.16
N GLN A 294 -18.64 -2.47 9.94
CA GLN A 294 -17.93 -3.70 9.60
C GLN A 294 -16.53 -3.74 10.21
N LEU A 295 -15.75 -2.65 10.07
CA LEU A 295 -14.40 -2.54 10.65
C LEU A 295 -14.40 -2.71 12.18
N ALA A 296 -15.43 -2.20 12.87
CA ALA A 296 -15.55 -2.38 14.32
C ALA A 296 -15.93 -3.80 14.76
N LYS A 297 -16.49 -4.62 13.86
CA LYS A 297 -16.97 -5.98 14.16
C LYS A 297 -16.02 -7.08 13.69
N THR A 298 -15.11 -6.74 12.78
CA THR A 298 -14.18 -7.68 12.16
C THR A 298 -12.77 -7.41 12.69
N LEU A 299 -12.02 -8.46 13.02
CA LEU A 299 -10.60 -8.34 13.33
C LEU A 299 -9.78 -8.32 12.04
N ALA A 300 -8.65 -7.63 12.05
CA ALA A 300 -7.70 -7.72 10.94
C ALA A 300 -7.26 -9.19 10.75
N THR A 301 -7.28 -9.63 9.50
CA THR A 301 -6.88 -10.97 9.08
C THR A 301 -5.39 -11.10 8.84
N SER A 302 -4.74 -10.00 8.46
CA SER A 302 -3.30 -9.91 8.27
C SER A 302 -2.84 -8.51 8.65
N GLU A 303 -1.55 -8.39 8.98
CA GLU A 303 -0.87 -7.12 9.17
C GLU A 303 0.53 -7.21 8.59
N ALA A 304 1.01 -6.11 8.02
CA ALA A 304 2.34 -6.04 7.42
C ALA A 304 2.82 -4.59 7.34
N VAL A 305 4.12 -4.37 7.48
CA VAL A 305 4.73 -3.09 7.09
C VAL A 305 4.65 -2.96 5.56
N GLY A 306 4.39 -1.76 5.05
CA GLY A 306 4.45 -1.51 3.61
C GLY A 306 5.87 -1.64 3.06
N GLN A 307 6.02 -1.99 1.80
CA GLN A 307 7.34 -2.11 1.16
C GLN A 307 8.17 -0.81 1.20
N ALA A 308 7.52 0.35 1.22
CA ALA A 308 8.18 1.66 1.38
C ALA A 308 8.40 2.07 2.86
N GLY A 309 8.05 1.24 3.84
CA GLY A 309 8.31 1.50 5.27
C GLY A 309 7.50 2.63 5.92
N LEU A 310 6.61 3.29 5.18
CA LEU A 310 5.89 4.49 5.66
C LEU A 310 4.74 4.22 6.63
N ALA A 311 4.14 3.04 6.55
CA ALA A 311 3.00 2.65 7.36
C ALA A 311 2.90 1.14 7.53
N ARG A 312 2.26 0.73 8.62
CA ARG A 312 1.77 -0.64 8.82
C ARG A 312 0.35 -0.72 8.29
N TYR A 313 0.05 -1.76 7.52
CA TYR A 313 -1.25 -2.02 6.91
C TYR A 313 -1.92 -3.19 7.61
N TYR A 314 -3.24 -3.11 7.74
CA TYR A 314 -4.09 -4.13 8.35
C TYR A 314 -5.20 -4.47 7.37
N GLU A 315 -5.27 -5.73 6.96
CA GLU A 315 -6.26 -6.19 6.00
C GLU A 315 -7.46 -6.83 6.69
N PHE A 316 -8.65 -6.46 6.24
CA PHE A 316 -9.92 -6.94 6.73
C PHE A 316 -10.65 -7.64 5.59
N GLU A 317 -10.82 -8.96 5.72
CA GLU A 317 -11.75 -9.69 4.87
C GLU A 317 -13.19 -9.37 5.29
N LEU A 318 -13.87 -8.55 4.49
CA LEU A 318 -15.27 -8.22 4.66
C LEU A 318 -16.13 -9.15 3.78
N PRO A 319 -17.45 -9.25 4.02
CA PRO A 319 -18.30 -10.17 3.28
C PRO A 319 -18.20 -10.02 1.74
N ASN A 320 -18.17 -8.77 1.26
CA ASN A 320 -18.21 -8.44 -0.17
C ASN A 320 -16.95 -7.74 -0.69
N SER A 321 -16.04 -7.35 0.21
CA SER A 321 -14.85 -6.57 -0.12
C SER A 321 -13.66 -6.95 0.76
N CYS A 322 -12.49 -6.40 0.44
CA CYS A 322 -11.33 -6.41 1.30
C CYS A 322 -10.96 -4.96 1.62
N ALA A 323 -11.01 -4.60 2.90
CA ALA A 323 -10.65 -3.28 3.37
C ALA A 323 -9.24 -3.27 3.96
N VAL A 324 -8.52 -2.17 3.76
CA VAL A 324 -7.17 -1.97 4.26
C VAL A 324 -7.14 -0.68 5.07
N LEU A 325 -6.79 -0.82 6.34
CA LEU A 325 -6.43 0.30 7.23
C LEU A 325 -4.92 0.46 7.26
N SER A 326 -4.43 1.68 7.45
CA SER A 326 -3.02 1.95 7.73
C SER A 326 -2.86 2.66 9.06
N VAL A 327 -1.69 2.46 9.68
CA VAL A 327 -1.15 3.29 10.76
C VAL A 327 0.23 3.77 10.31
N ASN A 328 0.37 5.08 10.11
CA ASN A 328 1.63 5.68 9.67
C ASN A 328 2.62 5.90 10.83
N GLY A 329 3.83 6.37 10.54
CA GLY A 329 4.87 6.63 11.55
C GLY A 329 4.49 7.64 12.64
N ASP A 330 3.54 8.54 12.35
CA ASP A 330 2.99 9.51 13.29
C ASP A 330 1.78 8.96 14.08
N GLY A 331 1.40 7.71 13.83
CA GLY A 331 0.31 7.02 14.54
C GLY A 331 -1.09 7.28 13.99
N TRP A 332 -1.26 7.94 12.84
CA TRP A 332 -2.57 8.18 12.26
C TRP A 332 -3.17 6.90 11.68
N MET A 333 -4.33 6.49 12.19
CA MET A 333 -5.08 5.34 11.70
C MET A 333 -6.11 5.76 10.66
N SER A 334 -5.98 5.30 9.41
CA SER A 334 -6.81 5.74 8.29
C SER A 334 -7.19 4.62 7.32
N ILE A 335 -8.31 4.78 6.61
CA ILE A 335 -8.77 3.85 5.56
C ILE A 335 -8.05 4.17 4.25
N VAL A 336 -7.29 3.19 3.78
CA VAL A 336 -6.52 3.27 2.53
C VAL A 336 -7.38 2.81 1.37
N SER A 337 -8.01 1.64 1.49
CA SER A 337 -8.82 1.08 0.42
C SER A 337 -9.91 0.15 0.93
N ASP A 338 -10.98 0.00 0.17
CA ASP A 338 -12.04 -0.98 0.35
C ASP A 338 -12.45 -1.51 -1.04
N ARG A 339 -11.82 -2.62 -1.44
CA ARG A 339 -11.91 -3.15 -2.80
C ARG A 339 -12.92 -4.29 -2.88
N PRO A 340 -13.92 -4.24 -3.78
CA PRO A 340 -14.84 -5.34 -3.98
C PRO A 340 -14.14 -6.65 -4.37
N ASN A 341 -14.62 -7.77 -3.83
CA ASN A 341 -14.12 -9.10 -4.17
C ASN A 341 -14.55 -9.48 -5.59
N LEU A 342 -13.63 -9.35 -6.57
CA LEU A 342 -13.90 -9.62 -7.99
C LEU A 342 -14.39 -11.06 -8.29
N THR A 343 -14.03 -12.03 -7.43
CA THR A 343 -14.45 -13.43 -7.55
C THR A 343 -15.86 -13.69 -7.01
N LYS A 344 -16.28 -12.97 -5.96
CA LYS A 344 -17.62 -13.11 -5.34
C LYS A 344 -18.68 -12.26 -6.05
N SER A 345 -18.27 -11.15 -6.68
CA SER A 345 -19.17 -10.24 -7.41
C SER A 345 -19.79 -10.87 -8.68
N LYS A 346 -19.13 -11.85 -9.30
CA LYS A 346 -19.67 -12.59 -10.47
C LYS A 346 -20.83 -13.54 -10.14
N ALA A 347 -21.17 -13.75 -8.86
CA ALA A 347 -22.17 -14.73 -8.43
C ALA A 347 -23.59 -14.17 -8.25
N GLN A 348 -23.85 -12.88 -8.53
CA GLN A 348 -25.21 -12.35 -8.59
C GLN A 348 -25.65 -12.13 -10.05
N PRO A 349 -26.38 -13.08 -10.66
CA PRO A 349 -27.14 -12.76 -11.85
C PRO A 349 -28.28 -11.82 -11.46
N ASN A 350 -28.36 -10.67 -12.15
CA ASN A 350 -29.53 -9.80 -12.14
C ASN A 350 -30.80 -10.64 -12.38
N THR A 351 -31.61 -10.85 -11.36
CA THR A 351 -33.00 -11.28 -11.53
C THR A 351 -33.80 -10.09 -12.02
N SER A 352 -33.64 -9.77 -13.30
CA SER A 352 -34.61 -9.00 -14.07
C SER A 352 -35.51 -10.00 -14.78
N GLN A 353 -36.43 -10.63 -14.05
CA GLN A 353 -37.55 -11.31 -14.71
C GLN A 353 -38.63 -10.28 -15.02
N ASN A 354 -38.60 -9.89 -16.30
CA ASN A 354 -39.72 -9.31 -17.04
C ASN A 354 -40.96 -10.21 -16.86
N ASP A 355 -41.97 -9.75 -16.14
CA ASP A 355 -43.34 -10.16 -16.42
C ASP A 355 -43.96 -9.16 -17.41
N SER A 356 -43.85 -9.60 -18.66
CA SER A 356 -44.59 -9.28 -19.87
C SER A 356 -45.97 -8.62 -19.70
N LYS A 357 -46.16 -7.53 -20.45
CA LYS A 357 -47.45 -7.04 -20.94
C LYS A 357 -47.79 -7.70 -22.29
N GLY A 358 -48.97 -8.33 -22.37
CA GLY A 358 -49.82 -8.49 -23.57
C GLY A 358 -49.39 -9.57 -24.59
N VAL A 359 -50.25 -10.27 -25.33
CA VAL A 359 -51.68 -10.11 -25.67
C VAL A 359 -52.17 -11.45 -26.24
N ALA A 360 -53.36 -11.92 -25.85
CA ALA A 360 -54.41 -12.51 -26.71
C ALA A 360 -55.62 -12.90 -25.84
#